data_AF-A0A946QJ45-F1
#
_entry.id   AF-A0A946QJ45-F1
#
_cell.length_a   1.000
_cell.length_b   1.000
_cell.length_c   1.000
_cell.angle_alpha   90.00
_cell.angle_beta   90.00
_cell.angle_gamma   90.00
#
_symmetry.space_group_name_H-M   'P 1'
#
loop_
_entity.id
_entity.type
_entity.pdbx_description
1 polymer ?
#
loop_
_entity_poly.entity_id
_entity_poly.type
_entity_poly.pdbx_seq_one_letter_code
_entity_poly.pdbx_strand_id
1 'polypeptide(L)'
;MPSVEIPLEKWTGQVHQVTLGAGGRKTVTVGGENTLPYLHFDGTIPNKTAVAIEIQDIAPADWSPTLLKAWGDVVNDPATWAKKAVEYGAEAILLNLKSAHPDEGNTGIAEAKAVTDKILSAVDVPLIVIGTGVADKDNEILPAVSEAARGQRIAIGNCEEKNYRTVVAVCIADGHIAIPSSPVDLNLAKQLNILLTDAGLPIDAILMDPTTGALGYGLEYTYSVMERLRMAGLGGDKLTAMPIINNVGEDAWKQKEAKVAQGLPESWGDMETRGIIWEEQTAISLMQAGSNLVVLRHPQSVAKVGAAITKLMG
;
A
#
# COMPACT_ATOMS: atom_id res chain seq x y z
N MET A 1 39.13 13.73 -26.29
CA MET A 1 38.03 12.76 -26.35
C MET A 1 36.74 13.55 -26.47
N PRO A 2 35.80 13.20 -27.37
CA PRO A 2 34.50 13.85 -27.39
C PRO A 2 33.82 13.62 -26.03
N SER A 3 33.31 14.69 -25.41
CA SER A 3 32.52 14.61 -24.19
C SER A 3 31.10 14.15 -24.55
N VAL A 4 30.60 13.14 -23.86
CA VAL A 4 29.20 12.72 -23.96
C VAL A 4 28.44 13.49 -22.87
N GLU A 5 27.51 14.34 -23.29
CA GLU A 5 26.61 15.05 -22.36
C GLU A 5 25.49 14.12 -21.91
N ILE A 6 25.22 14.09 -20.61
CA ILE A 6 24.09 13.35 -20.05
C ILE A 6 22.83 14.20 -20.27
N PRO A 7 21.80 13.69 -20.95
CA PRO A 7 20.53 14.40 -21.08
C PRO A 7 19.89 14.52 -19.69
N LEU A 8 19.57 15.76 -19.29
CA LEU A 8 18.85 16.07 -18.07
C LEU A 8 17.49 16.63 -18.45
N GLU A 9 16.44 16.05 -17.89
CA GLU A 9 15.08 16.53 -18.02
C GLU A 9 14.84 17.69 -17.05
N LYS A 10 13.92 18.57 -17.42
CA LYS A 10 13.55 19.72 -16.59
C LYS A 10 12.14 19.56 -16.05
N TRP A 11 12.03 18.83 -14.94
CA TRP A 11 10.79 18.68 -14.20
C TRP A 11 10.43 19.99 -13.47
N THR A 12 9.16 20.39 -13.57
CA THR A 12 8.62 21.60 -12.94
C THR A 12 7.79 21.28 -11.69
N GLY A 13 7.33 20.04 -11.59
CA GLY A 13 6.59 19.50 -10.46
C GLY A 13 7.44 18.60 -9.57
N GLN A 14 6.82 18.16 -8.48
CA GLN A 14 7.37 17.28 -7.46
C GLN A 14 6.21 16.49 -6.88
N VAL A 15 6.44 15.22 -6.54
CA VAL A 15 5.43 14.44 -5.81
C VAL A 15 5.31 14.95 -4.38
N HIS A 16 4.07 15.12 -3.91
CA HIS A 16 3.78 15.56 -2.55
C HIS A 16 4.40 14.61 -1.53
N GLN A 17 4.63 15.11 -0.32
CA GLN A 17 5.10 14.28 0.77
C GLN A 17 3.95 13.94 1.70
N VAL A 18 3.85 12.67 2.08
CA VAL A 18 2.88 12.17 3.05
C VAL A 18 3.65 11.48 4.17
N THR A 19 3.36 11.85 5.42
CA THR A 19 3.97 11.22 6.60
C THR A 19 2.94 10.39 7.34
N LEU A 20 3.12 9.08 7.37
CA LEU A 20 2.32 8.16 8.18
C LEU A 20 2.88 8.12 9.60
N GLY A 21 2.00 8.05 10.59
CA GLY A 21 2.36 8.03 12.01
C GLY A 21 2.44 9.44 12.63
N ALA A 22 1.97 9.53 13.87
CA ALA A 22 2.05 10.70 14.74
C ALA A 22 1.90 10.25 16.21
N GLY A 23 1.73 11.19 17.14
CA GLY A 23 1.39 10.86 18.53
C GLY A 23 2.50 10.12 19.30
N GLY A 24 3.77 10.32 18.94
CA GLY A 24 4.92 9.66 19.57
C GLY A 24 5.31 8.31 18.96
N ARG A 25 4.58 7.84 17.93
CA ARG A 25 4.90 6.62 17.19
C ARG A 25 5.97 6.88 16.13
N LYS A 26 6.59 5.81 15.60
CA LYS A 26 7.55 5.93 14.49
C LYS A 26 6.81 6.49 13.27
N THR A 27 7.50 7.31 12.50
CA THR A 27 6.96 7.94 11.30
C THR A 27 7.59 7.35 10.05
N VAL A 28 6.80 7.23 8.99
CA VAL A 28 7.28 6.87 7.65
C VAL A 28 6.83 7.96 6.69
N THR A 29 7.78 8.66 6.08
CA THR A 29 7.51 9.68 5.07
C THR A 29 7.76 9.09 3.68
N VAL A 30 6.81 9.30 2.78
CA VAL A 30 6.86 8.84 1.39
C VAL A 30 6.61 10.00 0.43
N GLY A 31 7.11 9.88 -0.81
CA GLY A 31 7.01 10.94 -1.82
C GLY A 31 8.14 11.98 -1.73
N GLY A 32 7.94 13.14 -2.36
CA GLY A 32 8.91 14.24 -2.38
C GLY A 32 9.92 14.19 -3.52
N GLU A 33 9.92 13.15 -4.34
CA GLU A 33 10.80 13.07 -5.51
C GLU A 33 10.36 14.04 -6.62
N ASN A 34 11.35 14.63 -7.30
CA ASN A 34 11.17 15.55 -8.43
C ASN A 34 11.87 15.04 -9.71
N THR A 35 12.01 13.72 -9.83
CA THR A 35 12.54 13.03 -11.00
C THR A 35 11.84 11.68 -11.17
N LEU A 36 12.11 10.99 -12.27
CA LEU A 36 11.64 9.63 -12.50
C LEU A 36 12.28 8.65 -11.50
N PRO A 37 11.65 7.48 -11.26
CA PRO A 37 12.11 6.54 -10.25
C PRO A 37 13.59 6.18 -10.38
N TYR A 38 14.35 6.42 -9.32
CA TYR A 38 15.77 6.11 -9.17
C TYR A 38 16.73 6.79 -10.16
N LEU A 39 16.29 7.83 -10.88
CA LEU A 39 17.17 8.67 -11.72
C LEU A 39 17.87 9.76 -10.89
N HIS A 40 18.75 9.36 -9.97
CA HIS A 40 19.44 10.28 -9.04
C HIS A 40 20.31 11.35 -9.70
N PHE A 41 20.67 11.16 -10.98
CA PHE A 41 21.41 12.17 -11.74
C PHE A 41 20.53 13.31 -12.27
N ASP A 42 19.20 13.11 -12.29
CA ASP A 42 18.20 13.97 -12.93
C ASP A 42 17.26 14.63 -11.90
N GLY A 43 17.56 14.51 -10.61
CA GLY A 43 16.81 15.16 -9.54
C GLY A 43 17.09 14.56 -8.18
N THR A 44 16.13 14.72 -7.28
CA THR A 44 16.22 14.30 -5.88
C THR A 44 15.12 13.30 -5.55
N ILE A 45 15.49 12.29 -4.76
CA ILE A 45 14.59 11.26 -4.24
C ILE A 45 14.79 11.23 -2.72
N PRO A 46 14.10 12.12 -1.97
CA PRO A 46 14.40 12.33 -0.55
C PRO A 46 13.97 11.17 0.33
N ASN A 47 12.96 10.40 -0.10
CA ASN A 47 12.43 9.26 0.64
C ASN A 47 12.51 8.01 -0.24
N LYS A 48 13.01 6.92 0.35
CA LYS A 48 12.98 5.60 -0.30
C LYS A 48 11.54 5.07 -0.34
N THR A 49 11.27 4.12 -1.24
CA THR A 49 10.03 3.33 -1.18
C THR A 49 9.92 2.63 0.18
N ALA A 50 8.77 2.78 0.83
CA ALA A 50 8.48 2.12 2.10
C ALA A 50 7.91 0.71 1.89
N VAL A 51 8.21 -0.20 2.80
CA VAL A 51 7.67 -1.57 2.78
C VAL A 51 6.71 -1.78 3.95
N ALA A 52 5.44 -2.05 3.65
CA ALA A 52 4.47 -2.50 4.62
C ALA A 52 4.24 -4.01 4.51
N ILE A 53 3.73 -4.62 5.59
CA ILE A 53 3.26 -6.01 5.57
C ILE A 53 1.76 -6.05 5.86
N GLU A 54 1.02 -6.81 5.05
CA GLU A 54 -0.38 -7.10 5.32
C GLU A 54 -0.54 -8.15 6.44
N ILE A 55 -1.44 -7.83 7.37
CA ILE A 55 -2.05 -8.73 8.32
C ILE A 55 -3.58 -8.65 8.20
N GLN A 56 -4.28 -9.63 8.73
CA GLN A 56 -5.74 -9.66 8.76
C GLN A 56 -6.23 -9.73 10.21
N ASP A 57 -7.45 -9.25 10.45
CA ASP A 57 -8.12 -9.32 11.76
C ASP A 57 -8.71 -10.72 12.07
N ILE A 58 -8.74 -11.62 11.08
CA ILE A 58 -9.01 -13.05 11.22
C ILE A 58 -7.90 -13.89 10.56
N ALA A 59 -7.78 -15.14 10.98
CA ALA A 59 -6.87 -16.10 10.35
C ALA A 59 -7.27 -16.30 8.87
N PRO A 60 -6.36 -16.09 7.91
CA PRO A 60 -6.72 -16.17 6.49
C PRO A 60 -7.02 -17.60 6.06
N ALA A 61 -8.27 -17.88 5.68
CA ALA A 61 -8.68 -19.19 5.20
C ALA A 61 -8.27 -19.46 3.74
N ASP A 62 -8.07 -18.39 2.96
CA ASP A 62 -7.88 -18.47 1.51
C ASP A 62 -6.43 -18.23 1.06
N TRP A 63 -5.50 -18.05 2.01
CA TRP A 63 -4.09 -17.84 1.68
C TRP A 63 -3.42 -19.11 1.17
N SER A 64 -2.40 -18.90 0.33
CA SER A 64 -1.53 -19.97 -0.16
C SER A 64 -0.96 -20.80 1.00
N PRO A 65 -0.89 -22.15 0.92
CA PRO A 65 -0.30 -22.98 1.96
C PRO A 65 1.15 -22.59 2.31
N THR A 66 1.94 -22.21 1.31
CA THR A 66 3.31 -21.74 1.53
C THR A 66 3.32 -20.44 2.33
N LEU A 67 2.42 -19.52 2.01
CA LEU A 67 2.33 -18.25 2.71
C LEU A 67 1.89 -18.45 4.16
N LEU A 68 0.90 -19.31 4.41
CA LEU A 68 0.48 -19.70 5.76
C LEU A 68 1.63 -20.37 6.54
N LYS A 69 2.38 -21.27 5.90
CA LYS A 69 3.56 -21.91 6.50
C LYS A 69 4.62 -20.89 6.93
N ALA A 70 4.85 -19.83 6.14
CA ALA A 70 5.84 -18.80 6.46
C ALA A 70 5.48 -17.98 7.72
N TRP A 71 4.18 -17.84 8.01
CA TRP A 71 3.70 -17.14 9.20
C TRP A 71 3.46 -18.07 10.40
N GLY A 72 3.04 -19.31 10.16
CA GLY A 72 2.67 -20.25 11.22
C GLY A 72 1.53 -19.71 12.08
N ASP A 73 1.58 -19.97 13.39
CA ASP A 73 0.44 -19.72 14.27
C ASP A 73 0.19 -18.24 14.59
N VAL A 74 1.11 -17.32 14.23
CA VAL A 74 0.92 -15.89 14.52
C VAL A 74 -0.28 -15.30 13.77
N VAL A 75 -0.70 -15.91 12.65
CA VAL A 75 -1.88 -15.47 11.88
C VAL A 75 -3.18 -15.51 12.68
N ASN A 76 -3.21 -16.23 13.80
CA ASN A 76 -4.39 -16.34 14.67
C ASN A 76 -4.51 -15.17 15.68
N ASP A 77 -3.49 -14.32 15.81
CA ASP A 77 -3.50 -13.18 16.74
C ASP A 77 -2.92 -11.92 16.08
N PRO A 78 -3.75 -10.92 15.73
CA PRO A 78 -3.28 -9.75 14.97
C PRO A 78 -2.17 -8.94 15.65
N ALA A 79 -2.12 -8.89 16.99
CA ALA A 79 -1.04 -8.21 17.70
C ALA A 79 0.30 -8.96 17.59
N THR A 80 0.27 -10.27 17.80
CA THR A 80 1.44 -11.14 17.66
C THR A 80 1.92 -11.15 16.22
N TRP A 81 0.99 -11.17 15.26
CA TRP A 81 1.28 -11.05 13.84
C TRP A 81 1.95 -9.72 13.51
N ALA A 82 1.39 -8.58 13.97
CA ALA A 82 1.97 -7.27 13.77
C ALA A 82 3.40 -7.17 14.32
N LYS A 83 3.65 -7.68 15.55
CA LYS A 83 5.00 -7.73 16.13
C LYS A 83 5.94 -8.55 15.26
N LYS A 84 5.49 -9.72 14.78
CA LYS A 84 6.29 -10.58 13.92
C LYS A 84 6.57 -9.95 12.56
N ALA A 85 5.62 -9.22 12.00
CA ALA A 85 5.80 -8.45 10.78
C ALA A 85 6.88 -7.36 10.94
N VAL A 86 6.90 -6.66 12.08
CA VAL A 86 7.98 -5.70 12.40
C VAL A 86 9.34 -6.40 12.52
N GLU A 87 9.42 -7.59 13.13
CA GLU A 87 10.66 -8.40 13.15
C GLU A 87 11.14 -8.78 11.74
N TYR A 88 10.21 -8.96 10.80
CA TYR A 88 10.52 -9.21 9.39
C TYR A 88 10.78 -7.96 8.54
N GLY A 89 10.83 -6.79 9.16
CA GLY A 89 11.23 -5.54 8.50
C GLY A 89 10.07 -4.68 7.99
N ALA A 90 8.84 -4.91 8.45
CA ALA A 90 7.73 -4.01 8.15
C ALA A 90 8.01 -2.60 8.69
N GLU A 91 7.96 -1.61 7.80
CA GLU A 91 8.04 -0.19 8.15
C GLU A 91 6.67 0.39 8.50
N ALA A 92 5.60 -0.25 8.03
CA ALA A 92 4.21 -0.02 8.42
C ALA A 92 3.43 -1.36 8.40
N ILE A 93 2.30 -1.41 9.10
CA ILE A 93 1.39 -2.55 9.07
C ILE A 93 0.16 -2.16 8.24
N LEU A 94 -0.23 -3.00 7.29
CA LEU A 94 -1.56 -2.92 6.68
C LEU A 94 -2.46 -3.94 7.37
N LEU A 95 -3.52 -3.46 8.02
CA LEU A 95 -4.59 -4.28 8.57
C LEU A 95 -5.74 -4.33 7.57
N ASN A 96 -6.07 -5.52 7.10
CA ASN A 96 -7.27 -5.79 6.32
C ASN A 96 -8.38 -6.28 7.25
N LEU A 97 -9.50 -5.56 7.33
CA LEU A 97 -10.65 -5.89 8.19
C LEU A 97 -11.54 -6.98 7.58
N LYS A 98 -10.94 -8.12 7.18
CA LYS A 98 -11.64 -9.23 6.53
C LYS A 98 -12.78 -9.80 7.40
N SER A 99 -12.64 -9.80 8.72
CA SER A 99 -13.65 -10.34 9.64
C SER A 99 -14.97 -9.59 9.57
N ALA A 100 -14.94 -8.31 9.20
CA ALA A 100 -16.13 -7.47 9.10
C ALA A 100 -16.90 -7.71 7.80
N HIS A 101 -16.34 -8.40 6.80
CA HIS A 101 -17.03 -8.65 5.55
C HIS A 101 -18.32 -9.46 5.80
N PRO A 102 -19.47 -9.09 5.17
CA PRO A 102 -20.74 -9.76 5.42
C PRO A 102 -20.75 -11.28 5.14
N ASP A 103 -19.96 -11.71 4.16
CA ASP A 103 -19.81 -13.13 3.79
C ASP A 103 -18.73 -13.88 4.60
N GLU A 104 -18.01 -13.19 5.49
CA GLU A 104 -16.97 -13.79 6.34
C GLU A 104 -17.48 -13.89 7.79
N GLY A 105 -16.98 -13.04 8.70
CA GLY A 105 -17.41 -13.01 10.10
C GLY A 105 -18.56 -12.04 10.38
N ASN A 106 -18.79 -11.07 9.49
CA ASN A 106 -19.69 -9.93 9.68
C ASN A 106 -19.55 -9.26 11.06
N THR A 107 -18.32 -9.14 11.56
CA THR A 107 -18.03 -8.42 12.81
C THR A 107 -18.35 -6.92 12.68
N GLY A 108 -18.52 -6.22 13.79
CA GLY A 108 -19.03 -4.86 13.82
C GLY A 108 -18.02 -3.82 14.31
N ILE A 109 -18.58 -2.68 14.68
CA ILE A 109 -17.88 -1.51 15.23
C ILE A 109 -16.95 -1.87 16.39
N ALA A 110 -17.43 -2.70 17.33
CA ALA A 110 -16.69 -3.02 18.54
C ALA A 110 -15.41 -3.82 18.24
N GLU A 111 -15.50 -4.79 17.34
CA GLU A 111 -14.37 -5.63 16.92
C GLU A 111 -13.35 -4.82 16.13
N ALA A 112 -13.80 -3.99 15.18
CA ALA A 112 -12.93 -3.10 14.39
C ALA A 112 -12.14 -2.13 15.28
N LYS A 113 -12.79 -1.55 16.31
CA LYS A 113 -12.14 -0.69 17.30
C LYS A 113 -11.12 -1.47 18.13
N ALA A 114 -11.52 -2.62 18.66
CA ALA A 114 -10.69 -3.44 19.54
C ALA A 114 -9.43 -3.97 18.84
N VAL A 115 -9.54 -4.45 17.59
CA VAL A 115 -8.37 -4.92 16.84
C VAL A 115 -7.42 -3.78 16.49
N THR A 116 -7.97 -2.60 16.15
CA THR A 116 -7.19 -1.38 15.89
C THR A 116 -6.38 -0.98 17.13
N ASP A 117 -7.04 -0.81 18.28
CA ASP A 117 -6.38 -0.48 19.55
C ASP A 117 -5.31 -1.51 19.93
N LYS A 118 -5.63 -2.79 19.73
CA LYS A 118 -4.74 -3.91 20.02
C LYS A 118 -3.46 -3.86 19.18
N ILE A 119 -3.55 -3.56 17.88
CA ILE A 119 -2.38 -3.44 17.01
C ILE A 119 -1.59 -2.17 17.32
N LEU A 120 -2.26 -1.03 17.50
CA LEU A 120 -1.60 0.24 17.83
C LEU A 120 -0.83 0.17 19.16
N SER A 121 -1.32 -0.62 20.11
CA SER A 121 -0.64 -0.90 21.38
C SER A 121 0.49 -1.93 21.26
N ALA A 122 0.49 -2.77 20.22
CA ALA A 122 1.42 -3.87 20.06
C ALA A 122 2.72 -3.48 19.34
N VAL A 123 2.67 -2.47 18.47
CA VAL A 123 3.80 -2.03 17.64
C VAL A 123 3.88 -0.50 17.59
N ASP A 124 5.04 0.06 17.27
CA ASP A 124 5.24 1.52 17.14
C ASP A 124 5.25 2.00 15.68
N VAL A 125 5.28 1.10 14.70
CA VAL A 125 5.27 1.47 13.27
C VAL A 125 3.88 1.96 12.82
N PRO A 126 3.76 2.85 11.82
CA PRO A 126 2.47 3.33 11.33
C PRO A 126 1.51 2.21 10.93
N LEU A 127 0.21 2.50 11.04
CA LEU A 127 -0.88 1.60 10.66
C LEU A 127 -1.58 2.14 9.41
N ILE A 128 -1.90 1.23 8.51
CA ILE A 128 -2.78 1.40 7.35
C ILE A 128 -3.96 0.46 7.59
N VAL A 129 -5.18 0.92 7.43
CA VAL A 129 -6.39 0.10 7.59
C VAL A 129 -7.18 0.13 6.30
N ILE A 130 -7.43 -1.05 5.73
CA ILE A 130 -8.31 -1.24 4.59
C ILE A 130 -9.57 -1.96 5.08
N GLY A 131 -10.73 -1.39 4.73
CA GLY A 131 -12.04 -1.97 4.99
C GLY A 131 -12.31 -3.26 4.22
N THR A 132 -13.57 -3.68 4.20
CA THR A 132 -14.03 -4.92 3.58
C THR A 132 -14.20 -4.78 2.06
N GLY A 133 -14.30 -3.56 1.54
CA GLY A 133 -14.70 -3.28 0.16
C GLY A 133 -16.23 -3.27 -0.05
N VAL A 134 -17.01 -3.31 1.03
CA VAL A 134 -18.48 -3.21 0.99
C VAL A 134 -18.86 -1.86 1.57
N ALA A 135 -19.30 -0.94 0.70
CA ALA A 135 -19.49 0.47 1.05
C ALA A 135 -20.29 0.71 2.34
N ASP A 136 -21.44 0.05 2.50
CA ASP A 136 -22.28 0.21 3.70
C ASP A 136 -21.59 -0.28 4.96
N LYS A 137 -20.84 -1.38 4.86
CA LYS A 137 -20.11 -1.96 5.99
C LYS A 137 -18.90 -1.10 6.37
N ASP A 138 -18.16 -0.61 5.38
CA ASP A 138 -17.02 0.27 5.59
C ASP A 138 -17.44 1.61 6.21
N ASN A 139 -18.58 2.16 5.79
CA ASN A 139 -19.17 3.35 6.39
C ASN A 139 -19.59 3.13 7.86
N GLU A 140 -19.89 1.89 8.26
CA GLU A 140 -20.20 1.53 9.64
C GLU A 140 -18.92 1.46 10.50
N ILE A 141 -17.88 0.76 10.02
CA ILE A 141 -16.74 0.35 10.86
C ILE A 141 -15.54 1.32 10.81
N LEU A 142 -15.27 1.98 9.68
CA LEU A 142 -14.10 2.85 9.53
C LEU A 142 -14.14 4.10 10.42
N PRO A 143 -15.30 4.69 10.76
CA PRO A 143 -15.36 5.74 11.78
C PRO A 143 -14.87 5.28 13.16
N ALA A 144 -15.11 4.03 13.53
CA ALA A 144 -14.67 3.47 14.80
C ALA A 144 -13.15 3.25 14.84
N VAL A 145 -12.59 2.82 13.69
CA VAL A 145 -11.13 2.72 13.47
C VAL A 145 -10.48 4.10 13.62
N SER A 146 -11.04 5.12 12.98
CA SER A 146 -10.58 6.51 13.08
C SER A 146 -10.59 7.00 14.52
N GLU A 147 -11.69 6.77 15.25
CA GLU A 147 -11.80 7.18 16.65
C GLU A 147 -10.75 6.52 17.54
N ALA A 148 -10.51 5.20 17.40
CA ALA A 148 -9.46 4.48 18.11
C ALA A 148 -8.04 5.01 17.79
N ALA A 149 -7.81 5.35 16.52
CA ALA A 149 -6.52 5.80 16.04
C ALA A 149 -6.30 7.32 16.15
N ARG A 150 -7.21 8.08 16.77
CA ARG A 150 -7.19 9.55 16.82
C ARG A 150 -5.82 10.09 17.21
N GLY A 151 -5.30 11.02 16.40
CA GLY A 151 -4.00 11.66 16.63
C GLY A 151 -2.77 10.79 16.30
N GLN A 152 -2.95 9.55 15.83
CA GLN A 152 -1.86 8.66 15.41
C GLN A 152 -1.55 8.72 13.92
N ARG A 153 -2.33 9.49 13.14
CA ARG A 153 -2.15 9.73 11.70
C ARG A 153 -1.95 8.43 10.89
N ILE A 154 -2.93 7.52 11.02
CA ILE A 154 -3.02 6.30 10.22
C ILE A 154 -3.50 6.60 8.79
N ALA A 155 -3.35 5.63 7.89
CA ALA A 155 -4.01 5.70 6.58
C ALA A 155 -5.25 4.81 6.55
N ILE A 156 -6.35 5.31 5.99
CA ILE A 156 -7.65 4.65 5.98
C ILE A 156 -8.14 4.55 4.53
N GLY A 157 -8.46 3.33 4.12
CA GLY A 157 -8.99 3.01 2.80
C GLY A 157 -10.14 1.99 2.85
N ASN A 158 -10.87 1.81 1.77
CA ASN A 158 -10.71 2.51 0.48
C ASN A 158 -11.74 3.63 0.32
N CYS A 159 -11.31 4.76 -0.24
CA CYS A 159 -12.23 5.77 -0.77
C CYS A 159 -12.48 5.46 -2.25
N GLU A 160 -13.74 5.40 -2.65
CA GLU A 160 -14.14 5.30 -4.06
C GLU A 160 -14.96 6.53 -4.48
N GLU A 161 -15.07 6.79 -5.78
CA GLU A 161 -15.77 7.98 -6.33
C GLU A 161 -17.17 8.19 -5.73
N LYS A 162 -17.90 7.09 -5.50
CA LYS A 162 -19.26 7.13 -4.96
C LYS A 162 -19.32 6.97 -3.43
N ASN A 163 -18.20 6.64 -2.79
CA ASN A 163 -18.14 6.28 -1.36
C ASN A 163 -16.90 6.83 -0.63
N TYR A 164 -16.53 8.10 -0.85
CA TYR A 164 -15.36 8.71 -0.20
C TYR A 164 -15.72 9.59 1.02
N ARG A 165 -16.95 10.08 1.10
CA ARG A 165 -17.30 11.20 2.01
C ARG A 165 -17.11 10.86 3.49
N THR A 166 -17.51 9.67 3.91
CA THR A 166 -17.37 9.22 5.31
C THR A 166 -15.91 9.13 5.70
N VAL A 167 -15.08 8.47 4.86
CA VAL A 167 -13.65 8.32 5.11
C VAL A 167 -12.95 9.68 5.13
N VAL A 168 -13.27 10.58 4.19
CA VAL A 168 -12.73 11.95 4.21
C VAL A 168 -13.11 12.69 5.48
N ALA A 169 -14.37 12.62 5.91
CA ALA A 169 -14.84 13.32 7.10
C ALA A 169 -14.08 12.87 8.35
N VAL A 170 -13.87 11.56 8.53
CA VAL A 170 -13.13 11.04 9.69
C VAL A 170 -11.64 11.32 9.59
N CYS A 171 -11.05 11.29 8.39
CA CYS A 171 -9.66 11.69 8.17
C CYS A 171 -9.40 13.16 8.52
N ILE A 172 -10.33 14.06 8.19
CA ILE A 172 -10.24 15.47 8.58
C ILE A 172 -10.40 15.61 10.11
N ALA A 173 -11.39 14.94 10.69
CA ALA A 173 -11.71 15.07 12.11
C ALA A 173 -10.58 14.58 13.04
N ASP A 174 -9.96 13.45 12.70
CA ASP A 174 -9.00 12.76 13.56
C ASP A 174 -7.54 12.88 13.06
N GLY A 175 -7.32 13.58 11.94
CA GLY A 175 -6.01 13.85 11.35
C GLY A 175 -5.37 12.61 10.73
N HIS A 176 -6.10 11.91 9.85
CA HIS A 176 -5.67 10.71 9.15
C HIS A 176 -5.47 10.95 7.65
N ILE A 177 -4.88 9.96 6.98
CA ILE A 177 -4.66 9.93 5.53
C ILE A 177 -5.79 9.13 4.89
N ALA A 178 -6.36 9.63 3.80
CA ALA A 178 -7.29 8.85 2.99
C ALA A 178 -6.54 8.10 1.87
N ILE A 179 -7.00 6.89 1.57
CA ILE A 179 -6.52 6.09 0.43
C ILE A 179 -7.60 6.08 -0.66
N PRO A 180 -7.56 7.01 -1.63
CA PRO A 180 -8.39 6.94 -2.81
C PRO A 180 -7.96 5.79 -3.72
N SER A 181 -8.86 4.83 -3.92
CA SER A 181 -8.66 3.70 -4.83
C SER A 181 -9.38 3.94 -6.15
N SER A 182 -8.67 3.75 -7.25
CA SER A 182 -9.18 3.95 -8.61
C SER A 182 -8.81 2.76 -9.50
N PRO A 183 -9.72 2.28 -10.37
CA PRO A 183 -9.51 1.03 -11.12
C PRO A 183 -8.62 1.25 -12.35
N VAL A 184 -7.31 1.38 -12.14
CA VAL A 184 -6.28 1.45 -13.20
C VAL A 184 -6.64 2.49 -14.28
N ASP A 185 -7.08 3.67 -13.85
CA ASP A 185 -7.47 4.78 -14.73
C ASP A 185 -6.94 6.12 -14.20
N LEU A 186 -6.13 6.80 -15.00
CA LEU A 186 -5.51 8.07 -14.63
C LEU A 186 -6.52 9.20 -14.41
N ASN A 187 -7.60 9.25 -15.20
CA ASN A 187 -8.61 10.29 -15.06
C ASN A 187 -9.42 10.08 -13.79
N LEU A 188 -9.80 8.83 -13.47
CA LEU A 188 -10.48 8.50 -12.23
C LEU A 188 -9.58 8.76 -11.01
N ALA A 189 -8.30 8.40 -11.06
CA ALA A 189 -7.34 8.71 -10.01
C ALA A 189 -7.28 10.22 -9.73
N LYS A 190 -7.11 11.03 -10.78
CA LYS A 190 -7.11 12.50 -10.67
C LYS A 190 -8.44 13.05 -10.16
N GLN A 191 -9.55 12.55 -10.69
CA GLN A 191 -10.89 13.01 -10.30
C GLN A 191 -11.17 12.70 -8.83
N LEU A 192 -10.74 11.54 -8.33
CA LEU A 192 -10.91 11.19 -6.94
C LEU A 192 -10.05 12.08 -6.03
N ASN A 193 -8.81 12.40 -6.42
CA ASN A 193 -7.99 13.37 -5.70
C ASN A 193 -8.67 14.75 -5.65
N ILE A 194 -9.27 15.22 -6.75
CA ILE A 194 -10.06 16.46 -6.79
C ILE A 194 -11.20 16.41 -5.76
N LEU A 195 -12.00 15.33 -5.78
CA LEU A 195 -13.14 15.16 -4.88
C LEU A 195 -12.72 15.18 -3.40
N LEU A 196 -11.61 14.52 -3.06
CA LEU A 196 -11.06 14.51 -1.71
C LEU A 196 -10.61 15.91 -1.27
N THR A 197 -9.88 16.63 -2.13
CA THR A 197 -9.40 17.98 -1.82
C THR A 197 -10.51 19.02 -1.77
N ASP A 198 -11.51 18.92 -2.64
CA ASP A 198 -12.69 19.81 -2.66
C ASP A 198 -13.56 19.60 -1.41
N ALA A 199 -13.57 18.38 -0.86
CA ALA A 199 -14.18 18.08 0.43
C ALA A 199 -13.36 18.58 1.64
N GLY A 200 -12.19 19.18 1.41
CA GLY A 200 -11.37 19.83 2.43
C GLY A 200 -10.22 18.97 2.98
N LEU A 201 -9.97 17.77 2.43
CA LEU A 201 -8.84 16.96 2.85
C LEU A 201 -7.52 17.60 2.37
N PRO A 202 -6.52 17.80 3.24
CA PRO A 202 -5.22 18.30 2.85
C PRO A 202 -4.52 17.39 1.84
N ILE A 203 -3.75 17.99 0.92
CA ILE A 203 -3.07 17.26 -0.15
C ILE A 203 -1.99 16.29 0.38
N ASP A 204 -1.37 16.63 1.51
CA ASP A 204 -0.40 15.81 2.25
C ASP A 204 -1.08 14.74 3.13
N ALA A 205 -2.40 14.58 3.01
CA ALA A 205 -3.21 13.54 3.65
C ALA A 205 -3.86 12.60 2.62
N ILE A 206 -3.28 12.47 1.42
CA ILE A 206 -3.77 11.57 0.36
C ILE A 206 -2.66 10.60 -0.07
N LEU A 207 -2.94 9.30 0.03
CA LEU A 207 -2.06 8.22 -0.46
C LEU A 207 -2.79 7.44 -1.55
N MET A 208 -2.42 7.66 -2.80
CA MET A 208 -3.18 7.22 -3.96
C MET A 208 -2.98 5.74 -4.27
N ASP A 209 -4.07 5.00 -4.46
CA ASP A 209 -4.09 3.60 -4.90
C ASP A 209 -4.67 3.50 -6.32
N PRO A 210 -3.84 3.32 -7.36
CA PRO A 210 -4.31 3.11 -8.73
C PRO A 210 -4.80 1.68 -9.00
N THR A 211 -5.03 0.86 -7.96
CA THR A 211 -5.29 -0.58 -8.01
C THR A 211 -4.10 -1.37 -8.57
N THR A 212 -3.71 -2.42 -7.85
CA THR A 212 -2.52 -3.20 -8.21
C THR A 212 -2.86 -4.32 -9.20
N GLY A 213 -2.16 -4.36 -10.33
CA GLY A 213 -2.13 -5.49 -11.23
C GLY A 213 -0.92 -6.36 -10.91
N ALA A 214 -1.12 -7.65 -10.69
CA ALA A 214 -0.02 -8.58 -10.44
C ALA A 214 0.69 -8.99 -11.73
N LEU A 215 1.94 -9.45 -11.61
CA LEU A 215 2.66 -10.08 -12.71
C LEU A 215 1.79 -11.11 -13.43
N GLY A 216 1.66 -11.00 -14.75
CA GLY A 216 0.84 -11.89 -15.58
C GLY A 216 -0.67 -11.60 -15.55
N TYR A 217 -1.13 -10.69 -14.68
CA TYR A 217 -2.54 -10.36 -14.47
C TYR A 217 -2.73 -8.84 -14.39
N GLY A 218 -2.42 -8.14 -15.49
CA GLY A 218 -2.69 -6.71 -15.66
C GLY A 218 -1.64 -5.76 -15.08
N LEU A 219 -0.47 -6.27 -14.68
CA LEU A 219 0.68 -5.46 -14.24
C LEU A 219 1.01 -4.33 -15.21
N GLU A 220 1.01 -4.61 -16.51
CA GLU A 220 1.34 -3.66 -17.57
C GLU A 220 0.38 -2.46 -17.63
N TYR A 221 -0.89 -2.66 -17.27
CA TYR A 221 -1.88 -1.58 -17.19
C TYR A 221 -1.60 -0.70 -15.98
N THR A 222 -1.43 -1.30 -14.80
CA THR A 222 -1.08 -0.57 -13.56
C THR A 222 0.24 0.18 -13.74
N TYR A 223 1.27 -0.48 -14.26
CA TYR A 223 2.58 0.09 -14.54
C TYR A 223 2.46 1.34 -15.43
N SER A 224 1.77 1.22 -16.58
CA SER A 224 1.63 2.32 -17.53
C SER A 224 0.81 3.49 -16.95
N VAL A 225 -0.22 3.21 -16.14
CA VAL A 225 -1.01 4.25 -15.48
C VAL A 225 -0.17 4.99 -14.44
N MET A 226 0.62 4.26 -13.65
CA MET A 226 1.53 4.86 -12.66
C MET A 226 2.59 5.74 -13.32
N GLU A 227 3.23 5.30 -14.40
CA GLU A 227 4.18 6.14 -15.13
C GLU A 227 3.52 7.42 -15.68
N ARG A 228 2.28 7.33 -16.17
CA ARG A 228 1.56 8.51 -16.65
C ARG A 228 1.19 9.47 -15.51
N LEU A 229 0.79 8.95 -14.34
CA LEU A 229 0.55 9.76 -13.14
C LEU A 229 1.83 10.47 -12.70
N ARG A 230 2.95 9.73 -12.67
CA ARG A 230 4.29 10.23 -12.37
C ARG A 230 4.70 11.35 -13.31
N MET A 231 4.65 11.13 -14.62
CA MET A 231 5.02 12.12 -15.62
C MET A 231 4.13 13.37 -15.57
N ALA A 232 2.81 13.20 -15.39
CA ALA A 232 1.90 14.33 -15.23
C ALA A 232 2.22 15.16 -13.98
N GLY A 233 2.50 14.49 -12.86
CA GLY A 233 2.86 15.13 -11.59
C GLY A 233 4.17 15.91 -11.70
N LEU A 234 5.21 15.31 -12.27
CA LEU A 234 6.50 15.96 -12.53
C LEU A 234 6.41 17.07 -13.61
N GLY A 235 5.42 16.98 -14.51
CA GLY A 235 5.07 18.03 -15.46
C GLY A 235 4.29 19.21 -14.86
N GLY A 236 3.96 19.15 -13.56
CA GLY A 236 3.32 20.24 -12.80
C GLY A 236 1.84 20.02 -12.46
N ASP A 237 1.24 18.89 -12.81
CA ASP A 237 -0.13 18.55 -12.40
C ASP A 237 -0.16 18.11 -10.93
N LYS A 238 -0.47 19.05 -10.04
CA LYS A 238 -0.46 18.81 -8.58
C LYS A 238 -1.45 17.75 -8.13
N LEU A 239 -2.51 17.48 -8.88
CA LEU A 239 -3.57 16.54 -8.50
C LEU A 239 -3.31 15.10 -8.97
N THR A 240 -2.25 14.87 -9.75
CA THR A 240 -1.72 13.53 -10.04
C THR A 240 -0.42 13.24 -9.28
N ALA A 241 0.09 14.23 -8.54
CA ALA A 241 1.39 14.17 -7.86
C ALA A 241 1.31 13.60 -6.43
N MET A 242 0.32 12.78 -6.10
CA MET A 242 0.24 12.14 -4.78
C MET A 242 1.19 10.93 -4.72
N PRO A 243 1.75 10.58 -3.55
CA PRO A 243 2.45 9.32 -3.38
C PRO A 243 1.55 8.12 -3.68
N ILE A 244 2.13 7.05 -4.22
CA ILE A 244 1.41 5.85 -4.64
C ILE A 244 1.63 4.69 -3.66
N ILE A 245 0.55 4.05 -3.25
CA ILE A 245 0.55 2.76 -2.54
C ILE A 245 0.14 1.62 -3.49
N ASN A 246 0.78 0.46 -3.38
CA ASN A 246 0.39 -0.76 -4.10
C ASN A 246 0.22 -1.94 -3.15
N ASN A 247 -0.96 -2.58 -3.16
CA ASN A 247 -1.22 -3.81 -2.41
C ASN A 247 -0.72 -5.06 -3.14
N VAL A 248 0.60 -5.15 -3.30
CA VAL A 248 1.27 -6.19 -4.09
C VAL A 248 1.02 -7.58 -3.53
N GLY A 249 1.04 -7.75 -2.21
CA GLY A 249 0.86 -9.05 -1.58
C GLY A 249 -0.52 -9.64 -1.84
N GLU A 250 -1.59 -8.84 -1.75
CA GLU A 250 -2.95 -9.29 -2.08
C GLU A 250 -3.05 -9.75 -3.53
N ASP A 251 -2.57 -8.93 -4.46
CA ASP A 251 -2.70 -9.20 -5.89
C ASP A 251 -1.79 -10.31 -6.38
N ALA A 252 -0.57 -10.45 -5.84
CA ALA A 252 0.34 -11.52 -6.25
C ALA A 252 -0.09 -12.88 -5.70
N TRP A 253 -0.43 -12.97 -4.41
CA TRP A 253 -0.73 -14.24 -3.75
C TRP A 253 -2.13 -14.79 -4.01
N LYS A 254 -3.01 -14.03 -4.69
CA LYS A 254 -4.29 -14.57 -5.19
C LYS A 254 -4.17 -15.27 -6.54
N GLN A 255 -3.06 -15.10 -7.26
CA GLN A 255 -2.88 -15.69 -8.58
C GLN A 255 -2.57 -17.18 -8.50
N LYS A 256 -2.97 -17.92 -9.54
CA LYS A 256 -2.85 -19.37 -9.61
C LYS A 256 -1.41 -19.84 -9.35
N GLU A 257 -0.44 -19.11 -9.89
CA GLU A 257 1.00 -19.41 -9.85
C GLU A 257 1.59 -19.34 -8.44
N ALA A 258 1.00 -18.53 -7.55
CA ALA A 258 1.43 -18.35 -6.16
C ALA A 258 0.49 -19.01 -5.13
N LYS A 259 -0.79 -19.25 -5.49
CA LYS A 259 -1.84 -19.75 -4.58
C LYS A 259 -2.05 -21.25 -4.63
N VAL A 260 -2.04 -21.85 -5.82
CA VAL A 260 -2.51 -23.22 -6.01
C VAL A 260 -1.35 -24.21 -5.91
N ALA A 261 -1.49 -25.27 -5.12
CA ALA A 261 -0.44 -26.28 -4.92
C ALA A 261 -0.55 -27.50 -5.85
N GLN A 262 -1.70 -27.75 -6.46
CA GLN A 262 -2.00 -28.96 -7.23
C GLN A 262 -2.43 -28.64 -8.66
N GLY A 263 -2.23 -29.59 -9.57
CA GLY A 263 -2.65 -29.43 -10.99
C GLY A 263 -1.84 -28.37 -11.74
N LEU A 264 -0.63 -28.06 -11.26
CA LEU A 264 0.31 -27.16 -11.93
C LEU A 264 1.34 -27.96 -12.74
N PRO A 265 1.79 -27.45 -13.90
CA PRO A 265 2.87 -28.06 -14.66
C PRO A 265 4.16 -28.17 -13.84
N GLU A 266 4.84 -29.31 -13.90
CA GLU A 266 6.15 -29.51 -13.26
C GLU A 266 7.19 -28.49 -13.76
N SER A 267 7.08 -28.07 -15.02
CA SER A 267 7.94 -27.05 -15.63
C SER A 267 7.90 -25.69 -14.94
N TRP A 268 6.90 -25.41 -14.10
CA TRP A 268 6.83 -24.16 -13.33
C TRP A 268 7.73 -24.19 -12.08
N GLY A 269 8.30 -25.34 -11.74
CA GLY A 269 9.24 -25.50 -10.63
C GLY A 269 8.60 -25.43 -9.24
N ASP A 270 9.44 -25.16 -8.24
CA ASP A 270 9.05 -25.11 -6.83
C ASP A 270 8.05 -23.98 -6.54
N MET A 271 6.99 -24.30 -5.79
CA MET A 271 5.89 -23.38 -5.49
C MET A 271 6.32 -22.25 -4.55
N GLU A 272 7.14 -22.55 -3.53
CA GLU A 272 7.57 -21.54 -2.57
C GLU A 272 8.44 -20.49 -3.24
N THR A 273 9.45 -20.96 -3.98
CA THR A 273 10.33 -20.11 -4.79
C THR A 273 9.53 -19.27 -5.79
N ARG A 274 8.60 -19.88 -6.53
CA ARG A 274 7.79 -19.19 -7.53
C ARG A 274 6.89 -18.12 -6.91
N GLY A 275 6.18 -18.42 -5.82
CA GLY A 275 5.29 -17.46 -5.15
C GLY A 275 6.03 -16.22 -4.65
N ILE A 276 7.21 -16.42 -4.05
CA ILE A 276 8.09 -15.33 -3.60
C ILE A 276 8.55 -14.47 -4.79
N ILE A 277 9.00 -15.11 -5.88
CA ILE A 277 9.40 -14.38 -7.09
C ILE A 277 8.23 -13.61 -7.69
N TRP A 278 7.01 -14.15 -7.65
CA TRP A 278 5.82 -13.49 -8.18
C TRP A 278 5.52 -12.16 -7.48
N GLU A 279 5.56 -12.18 -6.14
CA GLU A 279 5.40 -10.99 -5.31
C GLU A 279 6.57 -10.02 -5.48
N GLU A 280 7.80 -10.51 -5.47
CA GLU A 280 9.02 -9.72 -5.66
C GLU A 280 9.03 -8.98 -7.00
N GLN A 281 8.75 -9.68 -8.11
CA GLN A 281 8.77 -9.09 -9.44
C GLN A 281 7.63 -8.09 -9.63
N THR A 282 6.46 -8.36 -9.05
CA THR A 282 5.34 -7.40 -9.05
C THR A 282 5.76 -6.12 -8.30
N ALA A 283 6.34 -6.24 -7.11
CA ALA A 283 6.78 -5.10 -6.32
C ALA A 283 7.86 -4.28 -7.03
N ILE A 284 8.94 -4.93 -7.50
CA ILE A 284 10.05 -4.25 -8.16
C ILE A 284 9.60 -3.55 -9.44
N SER A 285 8.71 -4.16 -10.22
CA SER A 285 8.15 -3.53 -11.42
C SER A 285 7.38 -2.26 -11.07
N LEU A 286 6.51 -2.31 -10.07
CA LEU A 286 5.71 -1.14 -9.66
C LEU A 286 6.57 -0.06 -8.98
N MET A 287 7.67 -0.43 -8.32
CA MET A 287 8.67 0.53 -7.85
C MET A 287 9.30 1.31 -9.02
N GLN A 288 9.64 0.63 -10.13
CA GLN A 288 10.14 1.30 -11.33
C GLN A 288 9.09 2.19 -12.00
N ALA A 289 7.80 1.91 -11.80
CA ALA A 289 6.71 2.80 -12.23
C ALA A 289 6.41 3.95 -11.24
N GLY A 290 7.11 4.01 -10.10
CA GLY A 290 7.02 5.10 -9.14
C GLY A 290 6.16 4.83 -7.91
N SER A 291 6.04 3.57 -7.48
CA SER A 291 5.46 3.21 -6.19
C SER A 291 6.27 3.82 -5.03
N ASN A 292 5.56 4.46 -4.10
CA ASN A 292 6.15 5.06 -2.91
C ASN A 292 5.98 4.18 -1.66
N LEU A 293 4.99 3.30 -1.65
CA LEU A 293 4.76 2.32 -0.60
C LEU A 293 4.27 1.01 -1.21
N VAL A 294 4.97 -0.09 -0.96
CA VAL A 294 4.53 -1.43 -1.36
C VAL A 294 4.09 -2.24 -0.15
N VAL A 295 2.94 -2.89 -0.24
CA VAL A 295 2.43 -3.79 0.80
C VAL A 295 2.68 -5.22 0.35
N LEU A 296 3.40 -5.99 1.16
CA LEU A 296 3.79 -7.38 0.89
C LEU A 296 3.17 -8.32 1.92
N ARG A 297 3.17 -9.62 1.64
CA ARG A 297 2.70 -10.68 2.54
C ARG A 297 3.82 -11.63 2.94
N HIS A 298 4.78 -11.96 2.07
CA HIS A 298 5.77 -12.99 2.39
C HIS A 298 7.07 -12.40 3.00
N PRO A 299 7.54 -12.88 4.17
CA PRO A 299 8.74 -12.36 4.83
C PRO A 299 10.01 -12.36 3.95
N GLN A 300 10.20 -13.40 3.13
CA GLN A 300 11.35 -13.43 2.21
C GLN A 300 11.24 -12.39 1.10
N SER A 301 10.04 -12.09 0.61
CA SER A 301 9.82 -11.02 -0.37
C SER A 301 10.18 -9.66 0.24
N VAL A 302 9.81 -9.41 1.49
CA VAL A 302 10.18 -8.20 2.24
C VAL A 302 11.70 -8.01 2.29
N ALA A 303 12.43 -9.07 2.64
CA ALA A 303 13.89 -9.02 2.67
C ALA A 303 14.51 -8.73 1.29
N LYS A 304 14.01 -9.38 0.23
CA LYS A 304 14.49 -9.21 -1.15
C LYS A 304 14.19 -7.82 -1.71
N VAL A 305 12.95 -7.34 -1.53
CA VAL A 305 12.52 -6.01 -1.95
C VAL A 305 13.27 -4.94 -1.16
N GLY A 306 13.45 -5.10 0.15
CA GLY A 306 14.28 -4.20 0.95
C GLY A 306 15.74 -4.12 0.48
N ALA A 307 16.33 -5.26 0.09
CA ALA A 307 17.66 -5.27 -0.50
C ALA A 307 17.71 -4.58 -1.88
N ALA A 308 16.66 -4.73 -2.70
CA ALA A 308 16.54 -4.03 -3.98
C ALA A 308 16.41 -2.51 -3.78
N ILE A 309 15.56 -2.06 -2.86
CA ILE A 309 15.41 -0.64 -2.48
C ILE A 309 16.75 -0.07 -2.06
N THR A 310 17.48 -0.77 -1.18
CA THR A 310 18.80 -0.33 -0.73
C THR A 310 19.74 -0.10 -1.91
N LYS A 311 19.87 -1.08 -2.81
CA LYS A 311 20.74 -0.96 -4.00
C LYS A 311 20.31 0.14 -4.96
N LEU A 312 19.00 0.35 -5.13
CA LEU A 312 18.46 1.38 -6.01
C LEU A 312 18.64 2.80 -5.46
N MET A 313 18.75 2.96 -4.14
CA MET A 313 19.00 4.25 -3.49
C MET A 313 20.49 4.64 -3.42
N GLY A 314 21.40 3.72 -3.74
CA GLY A 314 22.86 3.92 -3.67
C GLY A 314 23.46 3.47 -2.35
#